data_AF-A0A521KEG5-F1
#
_entry.id   AF-A0A521KEG5-F1
#
_cell.length_a   1.000
_cell.length_b   1.000
_cell.length_c   1.000
_cell.angle_alpha   90.00
_cell.angle_beta   90.00
_cell.angle_gamma   90.00
#
_symmetry.space_group_name_H-M   'P 1'
#
loop_
_entity.id
_entity.type
_entity.pdbx_description
1 polymer ?
#
loop_
_entity_poly.entity_id
_entity_poly.type
_entity_poly.pdbx_seq_one_letter_code
_entity_poly.pdbx_strand_id
1 'polypeptide(L)' 'MNAANLIKMANQIGAFFEAMPDHEQAVSDVALHLKNTWEPHMRQTLLQDIATHGDSELKPIVREAVALLRAG' A
#
# COMPACT_ATOMS: atom_id res chain seq x y z
N MET A 1 -10.56 7.03 -10.07
CA MET A 1 -9.40 7.64 -9.39
C MET A 1 -8.13 7.23 -10.14
N ASN A 2 -7.10 8.06 -10.26
CA ASN A 2 -5.87 7.70 -10.97
C ASN A 2 -4.82 7.10 -10.01
N ALA A 3 -3.80 6.44 -10.57
CA ALA A 3 -2.77 5.76 -9.78
C ALA A 3 -1.94 6.71 -8.90
N ALA A 4 -1.57 7.89 -9.40
CA ALA A 4 -0.85 8.89 -8.61
C ALA A 4 -1.60 9.27 -7.32
N ASN A 5 -2.93 9.42 -7.37
CA ASN A 5 -3.74 9.66 -6.18
C ASN A 5 -3.78 8.45 -5.25
N LEU A 6 -3.83 7.23 -5.80
CA LEU A 6 -3.76 5.99 -5.00
C LEU A 6 -2.42 5.88 -4.26
N ILE A 7 -1.30 6.11 -4.94
CA ILE A 7 0.04 6.16 -4.34
C ILE A 7 0.08 7.17 -3.19
N LYS A 8 -0.43 8.38 -3.41
CA LYS A 8 -0.50 9.41 -2.37
C LYS A 8 -1.28 8.96 -1.14
N MET A 9 -2.48 8.38 -1.33
CA MET A 9 -3.29 7.91 -0.20
C MET A 9 -2.65 6.71 0.51
N ALA A 10 -2.07 5.76 -0.24
CA ALA A 10 -1.37 4.62 0.35
C ALA A 10 -0.19 5.09 1.22
N ASN A 11 0.56 6.10 0.76
CA ASN A 11 1.63 6.72 1.55
C ASN A 11 1.12 7.46 2.79
N GLN A 12 -0.04 8.10 2.73
CA GLN A 12 -0.67 8.72 3.91
C GLN A 12 -1.08 7.67 4.95
N ILE A 13 -1.62 6.54 4.49
CA ILE A 13 -1.93 5.39 5.35
C ILE A 13 -0.63 4.85 5.96
N GLY A 14 0.39 4.57 5.15
CA GLY A 14 1.69 4.09 5.64
C GLY A 14 2.32 4.99 6.70
N ALA A 15 2.31 6.31 6.49
CA ALA A 15 2.83 7.28 7.46
C ALA A 15 2.14 7.21 8.83
N PHE A 16 0.86 6.85 8.88
CA PHE A 16 0.16 6.65 10.14
C PHE A 16 0.70 5.43 10.91
N PHE A 17 0.94 4.33 10.20
CA PHE A 17 1.43 3.09 10.79
C PHE A 17 2.94 3.09 11.09
N GLU A 18 3.73 3.98 10.45
CA GLU A 18 5.17 4.17 10.74
C GLU A 18 5.47 4.54 12.21
N ALA A 19 4.48 5.04 12.96
CA ALA A 19 4.63 5.35 14.39
C ALA A 19 4.51 4.12 15.31
N MET A 20 4.14 2.95 14.78
CA MET A 20 4.01 1.73 15.57
C MET A 20 5.38 1.15 15.92
N PRO A 21 5.55 0.60 17.14
CA PRO A 21 6.84 0.06 17.59
C PRO A 21 7.20 -1.27 16.92
N ASP A 22 6.22 -2.04 16.46
CA ASP A 22 6.40 -3.32 15.77
C ASP A 22 6.20 -3.10 14.26
N HIS A 23 7.30 -3.19 13.51
CA HIS A 23 7.30 -2.97 12.06
C HIS A 23 6.56 -4.08 11.30
N GLU A 24 6.71 -5.34 11.69
CA GLU A 24 6.06 -6.46 10.99
C GLU A 24 4.54 -6.40 11.16
N GLN A 25 4.10 -6.06 12.38
CA GLN A 25 2.69 -5.79 12.65
C GLN A 25 2.19 -4.57 11.85
N ALA A 26 2.95 -3.48 11.82
CA ALA A 26 2.59 -2.28 11.09
C ALA A 26 2.41 -2.53 9.58
N VAL A 27 3.31 -3.30 8.96
CA VAL A 27 3.21 -3.71 7.55
C VAL A 27 1.93 -4.53 7.31
N SER A 28 1.66 -5.49 8.19
CA SER A 28 0.45 -6.34 8.11
C SER A 28 -0.83 -5.51 8.25
N ASP A 29 -0.83 -4.54 9.15
CA ASP A 29 -1.97 -3.65 9.38
C ASP A 29 -2.22 -2.70 8.21
N VAL A 30 -1.16 -2.20 7.54
CA VAL A 30 -1.30 -1.42 6.30
C VAL A 30 -1.94 -2.28 5.21
N ALA A 31 -1.47 -3.52 5.01
CA ALA A 31 -2.02 -4.42 3.99
C ALA A 31 -3.50 -4.72 4.27
N LEU A 32 -3.84 -5.02 5.53
CA LEU A 32 -5.22 -5.27 5.95
C LEU A 32 -6.10 -4.03 5.79
N HIS A 33 -5.58 -2.85 6.15
CA HIS A 33 -6.30 -1.58 5.98
C HIS A 33 -6.63 -1.35 4.51
N LEU A 34 -5.65 -1.44 3.61
CA LEU A 34 -5.86 -1.31 2.17
C LEU A 34 -6.88 -2.34 1.66
N LYS A 35 -6.80 -3.60 2.11
CA LYS A 35 -7.74 -4.65 1.71
C LYS A 35 -9.18 -4.36 2.15
N ASN A 36 -9.36 -3.82 3.35
CA ASN A 36 -10.68 -3.59 3.95
C ASN A 36 -11.33 -2.28 3.52
N THR A 37 -10.53 -1.23 3.28
CA THR A 37 -11.05 0.12 2.99
C THR A 37 -11.06 0.46 1.51
N TRP A 38 -10.22 -0.19 0.69
CA TRP A 38 -10.20 0.06 -0.75
C TRP A 38 -11.03 -0.96 -1.51
N GLU A 39 -11.80 -0.46 -2.47
CA GLU A 39 -12.47 -1.33 -3.43
C GLU A 39 -11.46 -2.19 -4.21
N PRO A 40 -11.85 -3.41 -4.65
CA PRO A 40 -10.96 -4.29 -5.42
C PRO A 40 -10.30 -3.61 -6.62
N HIS A 41 -11.05 -2.76 -7.34
CA HIS A 41 -10.54 -2.05 -8.52
C HIS A 41 -9.41 -1.06 -8.17
N MET A 42 -9.47 -0.41 -7.00
CA MET A 42 -8.43 0.53 -6.57
C MET A 42 -7.12 -0.20 -6.30
N ARG A 43 -7.19 -1.35 -5.63
CA ARG A 43 -6.02 -2.20 -5.38
C ARG A 43 -5.42 -2.70 -6.68
N GLN A 44 -6.25 -3.13 -7.63
CA GLN A 44 -5.79 -3.55 -8.97
C GLN A 44 -5.10 -2.40 -9.73
N THR A 45 -5.69 -1.21 -9.76
CA THR A 45 -5.08 -0.03 -10.40
C THR A 45 -3.72 0.30 -9.79
N LEU A 46 -3.60 0.31 -8.46
CA LEU A 46 -2.31 0.54 -7.80
C LEU A 46 -1.29 -0.53 -8.19
N LEU A 47 -1.66 -1.81 -8.12
CA LEU A 47 -0.78 -2.93 -8.44
C LEU A 47 -0.29 -2.91 -9.89
N GLN A 48 -1.17 -2.54 -10.83
CA GLN A 48 -0.85 -2.47 -12.25
C GLN A 48 0.08 -1.30 -12.57
N ASP A 49 -0.15 -0.15 -11.93
CA ASP A 49 0.69 1.03 -12.09
C ASP A 49 2.13 0.74 -11.63
N ILE A 50 2.30 0.22 -10.41
CA ILE A 50 3.64 -0.08 -9.89
C ILE A 50 4.33 -1.24 -10.61
N ALA A 51 3.58 -2.14 -11.25
CA ALA A 51 4.16 -3.18 -12.11
C ALA A 51 4.70 -2.59 -13.42
N THR A 52 4.12 -1.48 -13.88
CA THR A 52 4.49 -0.81 -15.14
C THR A 52 5.58 0.23 -14.92
N HIS A 53 5.49 1.01 -13.84
CA HIS A 53 6.31 2.19 -13.58
C HIS A 53 7.30 2.02 -12.42
N GLY A 54 7.21 0.90 -11.68
CA GLY A 54 7.96 0.68 -10.45
C GLY A 54 7.24 1.24 -9.22
N ASP A 55 7.78 0.94 -8.04
CA ASP A 55 7.17 1.29 -6.75
C ASP A 55 8.00 2.34 -5.98
N SER A 56 8.89 3.08 -6.67
CA SER A 56 9.81 4.04 -6.05
C SER A 56 9.09 5.15 -5.29
N GLU A 57 7.90 5.55 -5.75
CA GLU A 57 7.07 6.59 -5.12
C GLU A 57 6.35 6.11 -3.87
N LEU A 58 6.26 4.80 -3.62
CA LEU A 58 5.69 4.26 -2.39
C LEU A 58 6.68 4.40 -1.23
N LYS A 59 6.15 4.64 -0.04
CA LYS A 59 6.92 4.54 1.20
C LYS A 59 7.37 3.09 1.44
N PRO A 60 8.51 2.86 2.12
CA PRO A 60 9.01 1.51 2.40
C PRO A 60 7.96 0.56 3.00
N ILE A 61 7.29 1.00 4.08
CA ILE A 61 6.22 0.22 4.73
C ILE A 61 5.07 -0.14 3.78
N VAL A 62 4.77 0.73 2.82
CA VAL A 62 3.69 0.51 1.84
C VAL A 62 4.14 -0.47 0.76
N ARG A 63 5.41 -0.41 0.32
CA ARG A 63 5.97 -1.40 -0.60
C ARG A 63 5.89 -2.82 -0.02
N GLU A 64 6.28 -2.95 1.24
CA GLU A 64 6.20 -4.22 1.98
C GLU A 64 4.76 -4.71 2.11
N ALA A 65 3.83 -3.82 2.49
CA ALA A 65 2.41 -4.17 2.60
C ALA A 65 1.79 -4.58 1.25
N VAL A 66 2.16 -3.89 0.16
CA VAL A 66 1.71 -4.24 -1.19
C VAL A 66 2.29 -5.56 -1.66
N ALA A 67 3.50 -5.92 -1.24
CA ALA A 67 4.06 -7.26 -1.50
C ALA A 67 3.22 -8.36 -0.84
N LEU A 68 2.71 -8.14 0.38
CA LEU A 68 1.78 -9.08 1.04
C LEU A 68 0.46 -9.22 0.28
N LEU A 69 -0.07 -8.13 -0.27
CA LEU A 69 -1.30 -8.15 -1.08
C LEU A 69 -1.17 -8.92 -2.39
N ARG A 70 0.04 -9.14 -2.89
CA ARG A 70 0.32 -9.93 -4.10
C ARG A 70 0.47 -11.43 -3.81
N ALA A 71 0.82 -11.77 -2.57
CA ALA A 71 1.10 -13.14 -2.15
C ALA A 71 -0.13 -13.92 -1.67
N GLY A 72 -1.26 -13.23 -1.42
CA GLY A 72 -2.51 -13.83 -0.95
C GLY A 72 -3.69 -13.53 -1.87
#